data_AF-A0AAV0K0P3-F1
#
_entry.id   AF-A0AAV0K0P3-F1
#
_cell.length_a   1.000
_cell.length_b   1.000
_cell.length_c   1.000
_cell.angle_alpha   90.00
_cell.angle_beta   90.00
_cell.angle_gamma   90.00
#
_symmetry.space_group_name_H-M   'P 1'
#
loop_
_entity.id
_entity.type
_entity.pdbx_description
1 polymer ?
#
loop_
_entity_poly.entity_id
_entity_poly.type
_entity_poly.pdbx_seq_one_letter_code
_entity_poly.pdbx_strand_id
1 'polypeptide(L)'
;MMLLCLSLSNGGFLEINPMKLVPAIVDGRFKLFESHAILIYLACVFPGVPDHWYPADLFRRAKIQSVLDWHHTSLRRGAATFVLNKALAPALGLPLNPKLAAEGEKILTASLSKLESFWLKGSGKFLLGGNQPSIADISLVCELMQLEVLDDMDRNRVLSPHKKVLQWIEYTKDATSPHFDEVHRVLFKVKEMLKTLRSTESSLNKKVQSRM
;
A
#
# COMPACT_ATOMS: atom_id res chain seq x y z
N MET A 1 -5.14 -1.31 -0.96
CA MET A 1 -6.02 -1.40 0.23
C MET A 1 -5.48 -0.54 1.38
N MET A 2 -5.40 0.78 1.16
CA MET A 2 -5.25 1.77 2.23
C MET A 2 -6.15 2.94 1.87
N LEU A 3 -7.46 2.72 1.94
CA LEU A 3 -8.38 3.81 2.21
C LEU A 3 -8.31 3.99 3.72
N LEU A 4 -7.49 4.96 4.11
CA LEU A 4 -7.44 5.63 5.40
C LEU A 4 -8.60 5.27 6.33
N CYS A 5 -8.23 4.85 7.55
CA CYS A 5 -9.14 4.68 8.68
C CYS A 5 -9.86 5.99 9.02
N LEU A 6 -10.91 6.30 8.26
CA LEU A 6 -11.97 7.15 8.75
C LEU A 6 -12.73 6.28 9.75
N SER A 7 -12.68 6.68 11.03
CA SER A 7 -13.43 6.06 12.12
C SER A 7 -14.86 5.77 11.68
N LEU A 8 -15.17 4.52 11.36
CA LEU A 8 -16.53 4.08 11.08
C LEU A 8 -17.25 3.95 12.43
N SER A 9 -17.95 5.01 12.84
CA SER A 9 -18.75 5.05 14.07
C SER A 9 -20.11 4.35 13.94
N ASN A 10 -20.27 3.46 12.96
CA ASN A 10 -21.48 2.66 12.81
C ASN A 10 -21.44 1.45 13.77
N GLY A 11 -22.45 1.30 14.63
CA GLY A 11 -22.50 0.24 15.65
C GLY A 11 -22.29 -1.16 15.08
N GLY A 12 -22.81 -1.44 13.87
CA GLY A 12 -22.61 -2.72 13.20
C GLY A 12 -21.17 -3.02 12.77
N PHE A 13 -20.32 -2.00 12.55
CA PHE A 13 -18.91 -2.22 12.21
C PHE A 13 -18.07 -2.56 13.45
N LEU A 14 -18.41 -1.99 14.61
CA LEU A 14 -17.71 -2.25 15.87
C LEU A 14 -17.84 -3.72 16.30
N GLU A 15 -18.96 -4.35 15.96
CA GLU A 15 -19.15 -5.78 16.20
C GLU A 15 -18.28 -6.67 15.30
N ILE A 16 -17.69 -6.13 14.24
CA ILE A 16 -16.80 -6.85 13.31
C ILE A 16 -15.34 -6.54 13.67
N ASN A 17 -15.00 -5.25 13.77
CA ASN A 17 -13.67 -4.80 14.18
C ASN A 17 -13.77 -3.74 15.30
N PRO A 18 -13.50 -4.10 16.57
CA PRO A 18 -13.55 -3.15 17.68
C PRO A 18 -12.48 -2.06 17.59
N MET A 19 -11.42 -2.26 16.79
CA MET A 19 -10.36 -1.27 16.56
C MET A 19 -10.78 -0.13 15.62
N LYS A 20 -11.95 -0.22 14.98
CA LYS A 20 -12.47 0.79 14.02
C LYS A 20 -11.57 1.00 12.79
N LEU A 21 -10.88 -0.06 12.38
CA LEU A 21 -9.97 -0.02 11.23
C LEU A 21 -10.49 -0.92 10.10
N VAL A 22 -10.20 -0.53 8.87
CA VAL A 22 -10.37 -1.38 7.69
C VAL A 22 -9.01 -1.98 7.29
N PRO A 23 -8.98 -3.17 6.65
CA PRO A 23 -10.12 -3.99 6.22
C PRO A 23 -10.69 -4.91 7.33
N ALA A 24 -11.94 -5.30 7.13
CA ALA A 24 -12.63 -6.37 7.86
C ALA A 24 -13.54 -7.15 6.89
N ILE A 25 -13.76 -8.43 7.15
CA ILE A 25 -14.62 -9.32 6.37
C ILE A 25 -15.62 -10.05 7.27
N VAL A 26 -16.79 -10.34 6.72
CA VAL A 26 -17.80 -11.23 7.30
C VAL A 26 -18.10 -12.33 6.30
N ASP A 27 -17.92 -13.59 6.70
CA ASP A 27 -18.32 -14.77 5.94
C ASP A 27 -19.28 -15.61 6.79
N GLY A 28 -20.58 -15.46 6.53
CA GLY A 28 -21.65 -15.99 7.38
C GLY A 28 -21.55 -15.46 8.82
N ARG A 29 -21.24 -16.36 9.77
CA ARG A 29 -21.05 -15.99 11.19
C ARG A 29 -19.59 -15.67 11.55
N PHE A 30 -18.65 -15.93 10.64
CA PHE A 30 -17.23 -15.69 10.86
C PHE A 30 -16.91 -14.22 10.58
N LYS A 31 -16.21 -13.58 11.51
CA LYS A 31 -15.77 -12.18 11.42
C LYS A 31 -14.26 -12.14 11.55
N LEU A 32 -13.58 -11.45 10.64
CA LEU A 32 -12.12 -11.35 10.64
C LEU A 32 -11.69 -9.95 10.22
N PHE A 33 -10.62 -9.47 10.84
CA PHE A 33 -9.92 -8.23 10.49
C PHE A 33 -8.42 -8.52 10.41
N GLU A 34 -7.63 -7.54 9.98
CA GLU A 34 -6.24 -7.66 9.49
C GLU A 34 -6.14 -8.15 8.04
N SER A 35 -5.56 -7.32 7.18
CA SER A 35 -5.50 -7.57 5.73
C SER A 35 -4.81 -8.88 5.37
N HIS A 36 -3.72 -9.23 6.07
CA HIS A 36 -2.97 -10.46 5.78
C HIS A 36 -3.72 -11.71 6.25
N ALA A 37 -4.36 -11.64 7.41
CA ALA A 37 -5.22 -12.73 7.89
C ALA A 37 -6.39 -12.96 6.93
N ILE A 38 -7.01 -11.88 6.43
CA ILE A 38 -8.08 -11.96 5.41
C ILE A 38 -7.56 -12.60 4.11
N LEU A 39 -6.39 -12.18 3.59
CA LEU A 39 -5.83 -12.77 2.37
C LEU A 39 -5.55 -14.27 2.53
N ILE A 40 -5.00 -14.69 3.69
CA ILE A 40 -4.77 -16.10 4.01
C ILE A 40 -6.10 -16.86 4.07
N TYR A 41 -7.10 -16.30 4.76
CA TYR A 41 -8.43 -16.90 4.89
C TYR A 41 -9.07 -17.12 3.52
N LEU A 42 -9.09 -16.07 2.69
CA LEU A 42 -9.66 -16.13 1.34
C LEU A 42 -8.96 -17.19 0.48
N ALA A 43 -7.63 -17.29 0.57
CA ALA A 43 -6.87 -18.28 -0.17
C ALA A 43 -7.09 -19.73 0.30
N CYS A 44 -7.46 -19.93 1.58
CA CYS A 44 -7.66 -21.26 2.14
C CYS A 44 -9.09 -21.78 2.03
N VAL A 45 -10.09 -20.90 2.20
CA VAL A 45 -11.50 -21.31 2.35
C VAL A 45 -12.23 -21.42 1.02
N PHE A 46 -11.88 -20.59 0.03
CA PHE A 46 -12.61 -20.57 -1.23
C PHE A 46 -12.04 -21.58 -2.22
N PRO A 47 -12.86 -22.50 -2.76
CA PRO A 47 -12.41 -23.44 -3.77
C PRO A 47 -12.03 -22.71 -5.06
N GLY A 48 -11.04 -23.23 -5.78
CA GLY A 48 -10.61 -22.69 -7.07
C GLY A 48 -9.62 -21.53 -6.98
N VAL A 49 -9.24 -21.07 -5.78
CA VAL A 49 -8.11 -20.14 -5.63
C VAL A 49 -6.81 -20.88 -5.97
N PRO A 50 -6.02 -20.42 -6.95
CA PRO A 50 -4.77 -21.07 -7.31
C PRO A 50 -3.76 -21.17 -6.15
N ASP A 51 -3.10 -22.32 -6.02
CA ASP A 51 -2.16 -22.63 -4.93
C ASP A 51 -1.01 -21.61 -4.82
N HIS A 52 -0.60 -20.98 -5.92
CA HIS A 52 0.49 -20.00 -5.91
C HIS A 52 0.23 -18.79 -4.99
N TRP A 53 -1.04 -18.45 -4.72
CA TRP A 53 -1.38 -17.35 -3.81
C TRP A 53 -0.94 -17.64 -2.37
N TYR A 54 -1.21 -18.86 -1.89
CA TYR A 54 -0.82 -19.31 -0.55
C TYR A 54 -0.59 -20.84 -0.53
N PRO A 55 0.61 -21.29 -0.99
CA PRO A 55 0.87 -22.69 -1.36
C PRO A 55 0.70 -23.68 -0.23
N ALA A 56 0.26 -24.92 -0.47
CA ALA A 56 0.20 -25.97 0.56
C ALA A 56 1.54 -26.29 1.24
N ASP A 57 2.65 -26.12 0.51
CA ASP A 57 4.01 -26.36 1.02
C ASP A 57 4.37 -25.46 2.20
N LEU A 58 4.69 -26.08 3.34
CA LEU A 58 4.94 -25.38 4.59
C LEU A 58 6.15 -24.43 4.53
N PHE A 59 7.19 -24.80 3.79
CA PHE A 59 8.40 -23.97 3.67
C PHE A 59 8.13 -22.71 2.85
N ARG A 60 7.36 -22.82 1.76
CA ARG A 60 6.91 -21.67 0.97
C ARG A 60 5.97 -20.78 1.78
N ARG A 61 5.03 -21.34 2.54
CA ARG A 61 4.14 -20.58 3.45
C ARG A 61 4.94 -19.76 4.45
N ALA A 62 5.89 -20.39 5.14
CA ALA A 62 6.71 -19.71 6.14
C ALA A 62 7.50 -18.54 5.53
N LYS A 63 8.02 -18.70 4.31
CA LYS A 63 8.67 -17.59 3.60
C LYS A 63 7.70 -16.48 3.23
N ILE A 64 6.51 -16.78 2.73
CA ILE A 64 5.48 -15.77 2.42
C ILE A 64 5.10 -15.00 3.68
N GLN A 65 4.85 -15.71 4.79
CA GLN A 65 4.55 -15.09 6.09
C GLN A 65 5.69 -14.16 6.55
N SER A 66 6.95 -14.58 6.38
CA SER A 66 8.09 -13.72 6.72
C SER A 66 8.09 -12.37 5.96
N VAL A 67 7.61 -12.36 4.72
CA VAL A 67 7.49 -11.12 3.91
C VAL A 67 6.35 -10.26 4.41
N LEU A 68 5.20 -10.87 4.72
CA LEU A 68 4.01 -10.20 5.25
C LEU A 68 4.30 -9.53 6.60
N ASP A 69 4.97 -10.25 7.52
CA ASP A 69 5.37 -9.72 8.82
C ASP A 69 6.43 -8.62 8.69
N TRP A 70 7.43 -8.83 7.83
CA TRP A 70 8.43 -7.81 7.53
C TRP A 70 7.76 -6.53 7.02
N HIS A 71 6.79 -6.64 6.12
CA HIS A 71 6.09 -5.50 5.53
C HIS A 71 5.47 -4.55 6.56
N HIS A 72 4.87 -5.07 7.64
CA HIS A 72 4.23 -4.22 8.65
C HIS A 72 5.17 -3.20 9.30
N THR A 73 6.37 -3.64 9.70
CA THR A 73 7.31 -2.82 10.47
C THR A 73 8.32 -2.09 9.60
N SER A 74 8.37 -2.39 8.30
CA SER A 74 9.29 -1.81 7.33
C SER A 74 8.56 -1.02 6.24
N LEU A 75 8.19 -1.66 5.13
CA LEU A 75 7.66 -1.00 3.94
C LEU A 75 6.40 -0.20 4.23
N ARG A 76 5.42 -0.79 4.93
CA ARG A 76 4.18 -0.12 5.33
C ARG A 76 4.45 1.04 6.28
N ARG A 77 5.28 0.81 7.30
CA ARG A 77 5.63 1.87 8.26
C ARG A 77 6.25 3.07 7.55
N GLY A 78 7.19 2.84 6.63
CA GLY A 78 7.83 3.90 5.86
C GLY A 78 6.86 4.60 4.91
N ALA A 79 6.20 3.83 4.05
CA ALA A 79 5.29 4.34 3.02
C ALA A 79 4.11 5.11 3.63
N ALA A 80 3.39 4.52 4.58
CA ALA A 80 2.23 5.16 5.20
C ALA A 80 2.63 6.43 5.97
N THR A 81 3.74 6.41 6.72
CA THR A 81 4.22 7.60 7.44
C THR A 81 4.60 8.70 6.46
N PHE A 82 5.32 8.37 5.38
CA PHE A 82 5.73 9.34 4.38
C PHE A 82 4.51 9.95 3.67
N VAL A 83 3.66 9.12 3.07
CA VAL A 83 2.48 9.55 2.30
C VAL A 83 1.52 10.38 3.15
N LEU A 84 1.24 9.94 4.38
CA LEU A 84 0.35 10.65 5.29
C LEU A 84 0.87 12.06 5.56
N ASN A 85 2.10 12.16 6.06
CA ASN A 85 2.64 13.42 6.55
C ASN A 85 3.12 14.37 5.44
N LYS A 86 3.33 13.84 4.22
CA LYS A 86 3.80 14.61 3.07
C LYS A 86 2.68 15.10 2.15
N ALA A 87 1.58 14.34 2.03
CA ALA A 87 0.54 14.64 1.04
C ALA A 87 -0.91 14.50 1.56
N LEU A 88 -1.19 13.52 2.42
CA LEU A 88 -2.57 13.10 2.66
C LEU A 88 -3.20 13.71 3.92
N ALA A 89 -2.40 14.16 4.89
CA ALA A 89 -2.88 14.74 6.15
C ALA A 89 -3.89 15.91 5.95
N PRO A 90 -3.71 16.86 5.01
CA PRO A 90 -4.65 17.95 4.80
C PRO A 90 -6.06 17.48 4.40
N ALA A 91 -6.14 16.39 3.61
CA ALA A 91 -7.43 15.80 3.23
C ALA A 91 -8.17 15.17 4.44
N LEU A 92 -7.48 15.00 5.57
CA LEU A 92 -8.03 14.53 6.84
C LEU A 92 -8.24 15.67 7.86
N GLY A 93 -8.02 16.93 7.46
CA GLY A 93 -8.06 18.07 8.37
C GLY A 93 -6.86 18.14 9.32
N LEU A 94 -5.76 17.44 9.00
CA LEU A 94 -4.53 17.44 9.78
C LEU A 94 -3.43 18.24 9.05
N PRO A 95 -2.52 18.90 9.77
CA PRO A 95 -1.39 19.57 9.13
C PRO A 95 -0.39 18.56 8.57
N LEU A 96 0.33 18.98 7.53
CA LEU A 96 1.53 18.26 7.07
C LEU A 96 2.60 18.29 8.16
N ASN A 97 3.44 17.25 8.20
CA ASN A 97 4.53 17.15 9.15
C ASN A 97 5.85 16.77 8.45
N PRO A 98 6.67 17.76 8.06
CA PRO A 98 7.91 17.51 7.33
C PRO A 98 8.90 16.62 8.07
N LYS A 99 8.95 16.69 9.41
CA LYS A 99 9.85 15.87 10.23
C LYS A 99 9.44 14.39 10.16
N LEU A 100 8.17 14.09 10.41
CA LEU A 100 7.67 12.71 10.29
C LEU A 100 7.73 12.20 8.85
N ALA A 101 7.50 13.08 7.86
CA ALA A 101 7.67 12.71 6.46
C ALA A 101 9.13 12.28 6.17
N ALA A 102 10.12 13.04 6.61
CA ALA A 102 11.54 12.68 6.44
C ALA A 102 11.91 11.36 7.15
N GLU A 103 11.38 11.13 8.35
CA GLU A 103 11.56 9.85 9.07
C GLU A 103 10.92 8.67 8.32
N GLY A 104 9.69 8.84 7.83
CA GLY A 104 9.01 7.85 7.02
C GLY A 104 9.74 7.55 5.72
N GLU A 105 10.24 8.58 5.04
CA GLU A 105 10.99 8.44 3.79
C GLU A 105 12.31 7.67 4.00
N LYS A 106 13.02 7.92 5.10
CA LYS A 106 14.23 7.16 5.44
C LYS A 106 13.93 5.66 5.59
N ILE A 107 12.84 5.33 6.28
CA ILE A 107 12.41 3.92 6.45
C ILE A 107 11.98 3.33 5.10
N LEU A 108 11.24 4.09 4.30
CA LEU A 108 10.77 3.67 2.97
C LEU A 108 11.95 3.36 2.04
N THR A 109 12.93 4.25 1.93
CA THR A 109 14.12 4.07 1.09
C THR A 109 14.94 2.84 1.52
N ALA A 110 15.11 2.62 2.83
CA ALA A 110 15.75 1.42 3.35
C ALA A 110 14.95 0.15 3.00
N SER A 111 13.62 0.22 3.08
CA SER A 111 12.72 -0.89 2.77
C SER A 111 12.71 -1.23 1.27
N LEU A 112 12.69 -0.22 0.40
CA LEU A 112 12.81 -0.39 -1.06
C LEU A 112 14.17 -1.00 -1.45
N SER A 113 15.25 -0.56 -0.81
CA SER A 113 16.58 -1.16 -0.99
C SER A 113 16.59 -2.64 -0.59
N LYS A 114 15.90 -3.01 0.48
CA LYS A 114 15.77 -4.42 0.90
C LYS A 114 14.85 -5.23 -0.02
N LEU A 115 13.76 -4.63 -0.48
CA LEU A 115 12.86 -5.21 -1.47
C LEU A 115 13.63 -5.59 -2.74
N GLU A 116 14.43 -4.67 -3.26
CA GLU A 116 15.24 -4.88 -4.47
C GLU A 116 16.39 -5.89 -4.28
N SER A 117 17.14 -5.78 -3.18
CA SER A 117 18.36 -6.56 -2.97
C SER A 117 18.13 -7.96 -2.41
N PHE A 118 17.02 -8.18 -1.70
CA PHE A 118 16.76 -9.42 -0.97
C PHE A 118 15.46 -10.08 -1.39
N TRP A 119 14.32 -9.38 -1.28
CA TRP A 119 13.01 -10.01 -1.51
C TRP A 119 12.71 -10.29 -2.98
N LEU A 120 13.25 -9.46 -3.89
CA LEU A 120 13.23 -9.64 -5.34
C LEU A 120 14.55 -10.22 -5.87
N LYS A 121 15.35 -10.87 -5.01
CA LYS A 121 16.57 -11.57 -5.45
C LYS A 121 16.18 -12.82 -6.26
N GLY A 122 16.96 -13.11 -7.29
CA GLY A 122 16.76 -14.27 -8.17
C GLY A 122 16.35 -13.84 -9.57
N SER A 123 15.95 -14.81 -10.39
CA SER A 123 15.48 -14.62 -11.77
C SER A 123 13.96 -14.67 -11.90
N GLY A 124 13.23 -14.96 -10.83
CA GLY A 124 11.77 -14.96 -10.80
C GLY A 124 11.20 -13.56 -10.99
N LYS A 125 9.97 -13.47 -11.50
CA LYS A 125 9.24 -12.22 -11.71
C LYS A 125 8.67 -11.64 -10.41
N PHE A 126 8.45 -12.48 -9.40
CA PHE A 126 7.75 -12.17 -8.16
C PHE A 126 8.64 -12.36 -6.93
N LEU A 127 8.15 -11.93 -5.78
CA LEU A 127 8.86 -12.06 -4.50
C LEU A 127 9.28 -13.51 -4.25
N LEU A 128 10.37 -13.67 -3.49
CA LEU A 128 10.94 -14.98 -3.15
C LEU A 128 11.42 -15.79 -4.37
N GLY A 129 11.66 -15.13 -5.50
CA GLY A 129 12.06 -15.77 -6.76
C GLY A 129 10.92 -16.54 -7.44
N GLY A 130 9.67 -16.18 -7.15
CA GLY A 130 8.49 -16.83 -7.71
C GLY A 130 8.30 -16.55 -9.21
N ASN A 131 7.80 -17.55 -9.95
CA ASN A 131 7.34 -17.38 -11.33
C ASN A 131 5.86 -16.99 -11.43
N GLN A 132 5.13 -17.05 -10.31
CA GLN A 132 3.75 -16.62 -10.12
C GLN A 132 3.67 -15.76 -8.85
N PRO A 133 2.74 -14.80 -8.77
CA PRO A 133 2.60 -13.94 -7.60
C PRO A 133 2.04 -14.71 -6.40
N SER A 134 2.27 -14.19 -5.20
CA SER A 134 1.66 -14.67 -3.95
C SER A 134 0.84 -13.56 -3.29
N ILE A 135 0.16 -13.87 -2.18
CA ILE A 135 -0.51 -12.84 -1.37
C ILE A 135 0.47 -11.76 -0.85
N ALA A 136 1.76 -12.09 -0.71
CA ALA A 136 2.78 -11.10 -0.37
C ALA A 136 2.94 -10.07 -1.50
N ASP A 137 2.91 -10.51 -2.76
CA ASP A 137 3.04 -9.61 -3.91
C ASP A 137 1.88 -8.62 -3.95
N ILE A 138 0.64 -9.10 -3.77
CA ILE A 138 -0.56 -8.25 -3.65
C ILE A 138 -0.40 -7.24 -2.52
N SER A 139 0.03 -7.67 -1.34
CA SER A 139 0.12 -6.77 -0.18
C SER A 139 1.15 -5.66 -0.42
N LEU A 140 2.37 -6.02 -0.82
CA LEU A 140 3.44 -5.04 -0.96
C LEU A 140 3.18 -4.10 -2.14
N VAL A 141 2.62 -4.59 -3.26
CA VAL A 141 2.33 -3.72 -4.41
C VAL A 141 1.25 -2.71 -4.04
N CYS A 142 0.20 -3.14 -3.32
CA CYS A 142 -0.86 -2.26 -2.84
C CYS A 142 -0.34 -1.13 -1.94
N GLU A 143 0.71 -1.40 -1.17
CA GLU A 143 1.37 -0.40 -0.33
C GLU A 143 2.17 0.59 -1.19
N LEU A 144 2.95 0.11 -2.16
CA LEU A 144 3.70 0.99 -3.07
C LEU A 144 2.82 1.86 -3.95
N MET A 145 1.66 1.35 -4.37
CA MET A 145 0.70 2.15 -5.13
C MET A 145 0.21 3.37 -4.34
N GLN A 146 0.28 3.38 -3.01
CA GLN A 146 -0.07 4.57 -2.22
C GLN A 146 0.85 5.77 -2.51
N LEU A 147 2.06 5.54 -3.02
CA LEU A 147 2.97 6.60 -3.44
C LEU A 147 2.45 7.39 -4.65
N GLU A 148 1.45 6.89 -5.39
CA GLU A 148 0.81 7.63 -6.47
C GLU A 148 0.18 8.94 -6.02
N VAL A 149 -0.22 9.08 -4.74
CA VAL A 149 -0.84 10.32 -4.26
C VAL A 149 0.15 11.48 -4.07
N LEU A 150 1.45 11.16 -4.03
CA LEU A 150 2.52 12.15 -4.03
C LEU A 150 2.53 12.91 -5.36
N ASP A 151 3.20 14.06 -5.39
CA ASP A 151 3.53 14.67 -6.67
C ASP A 151 4.55 13.79 -7.43
N ASP A 152 4.61 13.97 -8.74
CA ASP A 152 5.42 13.12 -9.61
C ASP A 152 6.93 13.30 -9.34
N MET A 153 7.36 14.47 -8.83
CA MET A 153 8.75 14.73 -8.46
C MET A 153 9.18 13.85 -7.28
N ASP A 154 8.43 13.88 -6.18
CA ASP A 154 8.72 13.08 -5.00
C ASP A 154 8.56 11.58 -5.26
N ARG A 155 7.50 11.18 -5.99
CA ARG A 155 7.31 9.78 -6.38
C ARG A 155 8.48 9.26 -7.20
N ASN A 156 8.91 10.01 -8.22
CA ASN A 156 10.02 9.59 -9.07
C ASN A 156 11.34 9.58 -8.32
N ARG A 157 11.58 10.55 -7.44
CA ARG A 157 12.79 10.59 -6.60
C ARG A 157 12.91 9.35 -5.71
N VAL A 158 11.80 8.88 -5.15
CA VAL A 158 11.78 7.71 -4.27
C VAL A 158 11.85 6.39 -5.06
N LEU A 159 11.08 6.23 -6.15
CA LEU A 159 10.95 4.94 -6.83
C LEU A 159 11.95 4.71 -7.97
N SER A 160 12.38 5.76 -8.68
CA SER A 160 13.24 5.60 -9.87
C SER A 160 14.59 4.92 -9.64
N PRO A 161 15.23 4.98 -8.44
CA PRO A 161 16.45 4.22 -8.18
C PRO A 161 16.23 2.70 -8.16
N HIS A 162 15.00 2.24 -7.92
CA HIS A 162 14.67 0.83 -7.68
C HIS A 162 14.07 0.16 -8.92
N LYS A 163 14.92 -0.17 -9.89
CA LYS A 163 14.48 -0.66 -11.20
C LYS A 163 13.78 -2.02 -11.13
N LYS A 164 14.23 -2.91 -10.24
CA LYS A 164 13.58 -4.23 -10.08
C LYS A 164 12.22 -4.09 -9.43
N VAL A 165 12.09 -3.17 -8.48
CA VAL A 165 10.81 -2.87 -7.85
C VAL A 165 9.81 -2.35 -8.88
N LEU A 166 10.22 -1.40 -9.73
CA LEU A 166 9.36 -0.87 -10.81
C LEU A 166 8.92 -1.98 -11.77
N GLN A 167 9.84 -2.84 -12.21
CA GLN A 167 9.51 -3.95 -13.09
C GLN A 167 8.57 -4.98 -12.43
N TRP A 168 8.78 -5.27 -11.15
CA TRP A 168 7.94 -6.17 -10.37
C TRP A 168 6.51 -5.61 -10.17
N ILE A 169 6.35 -4.30 -10.01
CA ILE A 169 5.02 -3.65 -9.99
C ILE A 169 4.27 -3.95 -11.30
N GLU A 170 4.92 -3.80 -12.45
CA GLU A 170 4.31 -4.09 -13.76
C GLU A 170 3.96 -5.58 -13.90
N TYR A 171 4.85 -6.50 -13.51
CA TYR A 171 4.53 -7.92 -13.52
C TYR A 171 3.33 -8.28 -12.63
N THR A 172 3.24 -7.64 -11.47
CA THR A 172 2.12 -7.85 -10.54
C THR A 172 0.83 -7.27 -11.08
N LYS A 173 0.89 -6.10 -11.72
CA LYS A 173 -0.23 -5.50 -12.43
C LYS A 173 -0.74 -6.41 -13.55
N ASP A 174 0.14 -6.91 -14.41
CA ASP A 174 -0.22 -7.80 -15.51
C ASP A 174 -0.86 -9.10 -15.00
N ALA A 175 -0.26 -9.71 -13.97
CA ALA A 175 -0.76 -10.96 -13.39
C ALA A 175 -2.10 -10.82 -12.66
N THR A 176 -2.52 -9.60 -12.32
CA THR A 176 -3.78 -9.31 -11.62
C THR A 176 -4.74 -8.45 -12.46
N SER A 177 -4.46 -8.32 -13.76
CA SER A 177 -5.32 -7.62 -14.70
C SER A 177 -6.65 -8.38 -14.92
N PRO A 178 -7.80 -7.67 -15.06
CA PRO A 178 -7.97 -6.21 -15.05
C PRO A 178 -8.17 -5.62 -13.65
N HIS A 179 -8.25 -6.44 -12.61
CA HIS A 179 -8.63 -6.02 -11.26
C HIS A 179 -7.65 -5.03 -10.66
N PHE A 180 -6.35 -5.11 -11.00
CA PHE A 180 -5.36 -4.14 -10.55
C PHE A 180 -5.77 -2.70 -10.85
N ASP A 181 -6.16 -2.42 -12.10
CA ASP A 181 -6.56 -1.07 -12.50
C ASP A 181 -7.89 -0.68 -11.86
N GLU A 182 -8.84 -1.61 -11.77
CA GLU A 182 -10.14 -1.41 -11.15
C GLU A 182 -10.03 -0.93 -9.69
N VAL A 183 -9.26 -1.65 -8.86
CA VAL A 183 -9.15 -1.34 -7.43
C VAL A 183 -8.35 -0.06 -7.16
N HIS A 184 -7.44 0.32 -8.07
CA HIS A 184 -6.64 1.54 -7.93
C HIS A 184 -7.32 2.79 -8.54
N ARG A 185 -8.52 2.68 -9.15
CA ARG A 185 -9.24 3.87 -9.67
C ARG A 185 -9.47 4.95 -8.61
N VAL A 186 -9.80 4.56 -7.38
CA VAL A 186 -10.05 5.51 -6.27
C VAL A 186 -8.77 6.27 -5.91
N LEU A 187 -7.63 5.57 -5.86
CA LEU A 187 -6.32 6.15 -5.60
C LEU A 187 -5.98 7.24 -6.64
N PHE A 188 -6.22 6.99 -7.92
CA PHE A 188 -5.98 7.99 -8.96
C PHE A 188 -6.93 9.20 -8.85
N LYS A 189 -8.18 9.00 -8.45
CA LYS A 189 -9.09 10.12 -8.14
C LYS A 189 -8.57 10.98 -6.99
N VAL A 190 -8.03 10.36 -5.93
CA VAL A 190 -7.42 11.08 -4.80
C VAL A 190 -6.17 11.85 -5.25
N LYS A 191 -5.32 11.27 -6.10
CA LYS A 191 -4.15 11.95 -6.68
C LYS A 191 -4.56 13.26 -7.37
N GLU A 192 -5.58 13.21 -8.22
CA GLU A 192 -6.07 14.40 -8.94
C GLU A 192 -6.69 15.43 -8.00
N MET A 193 -7.49 15.01 -7.02
CA MET A 193 -8.03 15.91 -5.99
C MET A 193 -6.91 16.65 -5.23
N LEU A 194 -5.86 15.94 -4.81
CA LEU A 194 -4.72 16.54 -4.10
C LEU A 194 -3.92 17.49 -4.99
N LYS A 195 -3.80 17.22 -6.29
CA LYS A 195 -3.19 18.18 -7.25
C LYS A 195 -3.97 19.49 -7.29
N THR A 196 -5.31 19.43 -7.39
CA THR A 196 -6.17 20.62 -7.42
C THR A 196 -6.09 21.44 -6.14
N LEU A 197 -6.05 20.78 -4.97
CA LEU A 197 -5.89 21.45 -3.68
C LEU A 197 -4.57 22.25 -3.60
N ARG A 198 -3.45 21.60 -3.95
CA ARG A 198 -2.12 22.24 -3.97
C ARG A 198 -2.03 23.43 -4.93
N SER A 199 -2.62 23.33 -6.12
CA SER A 199 -2.64 24.45 -7.07
C SER A 199 -3.45 25.65 -6.55
N THR A 200 -4.56 25.38 -5.85
CA THR A 200 -5.43 26.41 -5.30
C THR A 200 -4.73 27.19 -4.18
N GLU A 201 -4.10 26.49 -3.24
CA GLU A 201 -3.28 27.10 -2.16
C GLU A 201 -2.13 27.95 -2.72
N SER A 202 -1.40 27.44 -3.71
CA SER A 202 -0.32 28.20 -4.37
C SER A 202 -0.82 29.49 -5.01
N SER A 203 -2.00 29.47 -5.65
CA SER A 203 -2.59 30.64 -6.29
C SER A 203 -3.06 31.70 -5.29
N LEU A 204 -3.60 31.27 -4.13
CA LEU A 204 -4.02 32.15 -3.04
C LEU A 204 -2.82 32.85 -2.40
N ASN A 205 -1.76 32.10 -2.10
CA ASN A 205 -0.54 32.66 -1.52
C ASN A 205 0.12 33.71 -2.42
N LYS A 206 0.16 33.48 -3.73
CA LYS A 206 0.67 34.48 -4.70
C LYS A 206 -0.16 35.76 -4.74
N LYS A 207 -1.49 35.67 -4.65
CA LYS A 207 -2.39 36.85 -4.61
C LYS A 207 -2.25 37.66 -3.33
N VAL A 208 -1.96 37.01 -2.20
CA VAL A 208 -1.71 37.69 -0.93
C VAL A 208 -0.37 38.44 -0.99
N GLN A 209 0.69 37.79 -1.50
CA GLN A 209 2.00 38.42 -1.65
C GLN A 209 2.03 39.58 -2.65
N SER A 210 1.21 39.56 -3.70
CA SER A 210 1.13 40.66 -4.67
C SER A 210 0.31 41.88 -4.18
N ARG A 211 -0.31 41.79 -3.00
CA ARG A 211 -1.13 42.86 -2.40
C ARG A 211 -0.47 43.50 -1.17
N MET A 212 0.70 43.00 -0.75
CA MET A 212 1.59 43.59 0.26
C MET A 212 2.71 44.35 -0.45
#